data_AF-A0A699KTC0-F1
#
_entry.id   AF-A0A699KTC0-F1
#
_cell.length_a   1.000
_cell.length_b   1.000
_cell.length_c   1.000
_cell.angle_alpha   90.00
_cell.angle_beta   90.00
_cell.angle_gamma   90.00
#
_symmetry.space_group_name_H-M   'P 1'
#
loop_
_entity.id
_entity.type
_entity.pdbx_description
1 polymer ?
#
loop_
_entity_poly.entity_id
_entity_poly.type
_entity_poly.pdbx_seq_one_letter_code
_entity_poly.pdbx_strand_id
1 'polypeptide(L)'
;LPSTRPVEFQIDLVLGTAPVARAPYRLAPFEMKELAEQLKELSDKGFIRPSSSPWGASVLFVKKKDGLFRMCIDYRELNKLTLRVREEDILKTAFRTRYGHYKFQVMPFGLTNATAVFMDLMNRVCKPYLDKFMIIFIDDILIYSKDEKEHEEHLKAILELLKKEELYAKFSKCEF
;
A
#
# COMPACT_ATOMS: atom_id res chain seq x y z
N LEU A 1 -11.39 3.48 -10.61
CA LEU A 1 -9.94 3.82 -10.61
C LEU A 1 -9.69 4.66 -9.36
N PRO A 2 -8.56 4.48 -8.65
CA PRO A 2 -8.21 5.35 -7.53
C PRO A 2 -8.16 6.81 -7.99
N SER A 3 -8.53 7.75 -7.12
CA SER A 3 -8.43 9.18 -7.40
C SER A 3 -6.97 9.64 -7.52
N THR A 4 -6.74 10.68 -8.30
CA THR A 4 -5.42 11.32 -8.44
C THR A 4 -5.04 12.00 -7.13
N ARG A 5 -3.83 11.70 -6.62
CA ARG A 5 -3.31 12.18 -5.33
C ARG A 5 -2.14 13.14 -5.54
N PRO A 6 -1.89 14.08 -4.59
CA PRO A 6 -0.78 15.05 -4.71
C PRO A 6 0.61 14.44 -4.52
N VAL A 7 0.70 13.18 -4.10
CA VAL A 7 1.95 12.41 -3.99
C VAL A 7 1.76 11.08 -4.72
N GLU A 8 2.71 10.77 -5.59
CA GLU A 8 2.71 9.56 -6.41
C GLU A 8 3.82 8.61 -5.97
N PHE A 9 3.58 7.32 -6.22
CA PHE A 9 4.48 6.23 -5.82
C PHE A 9 5.24 5.66 -7.02
N GLN A 10 6.50 5.25 -6.82
CA GLN A 10 7.46 4.82 -7.84
C GLN A 10 8.56 3.93 -7.27
N ILE A 11 9.24 3.26 -8.21
CA ILE A 11 10.40 2.41 -8.01
C ILE A 11 11.53 2.78 -9.03
N ASP A 12 12.37 3.79 -8.76
CA ASP A 12 13.58 4.06 -9.56
C ASP A 12 14.54 2.90 -9.40
N LEU A 13 15.22 2.48 -10.47
CA LEU A 13 16.18 1.40 -10.41
C LEU A 13 17.61 1.88 -10.69
N VAL A 14 18.61 1.10 -10.30
CA VAL A 14 19.98 1.29 -10.79
C VAL A 14 19.99 1.28 -12.33
N LEU A 15 20.64 2.27 -12.94
CA LEU A 15 20.67 2.43 -14.39
C LEU A 15 21.19 1.14 -15.08
N GLY A 16 20.49 0.67 -16.11
CA GLY A 16 20.84 -0.55 -16.84
C GLY A 16 20.32 -1.86 -16.23
N THR A 17 19.48 -1.80 -15.19
CA THR A 17 18.89 -2.99 -14.56
C THR A 17 17.91 -3.71 -15.50
N ALA A 18 18.14 -4.99 -15.75
CA ALA A 18 17.21 -5.84 -16.49
C ALA A 18 15.96 -6.21 -15.67
N PRO A 19 14.79 -6.42 -16.31
CA PRO A 19 13.57 -6.84 -15.60
C PRO A 19 13.74 -8.14 -14.82
N VAL A 20 13.33 -8.13 -13.55
CA VAL A 20 13.29 -9.34 -12.72
C VAL A 20 11.95 -10.04 -12.91
N ALA A 21 12.00 -11.27 -13.42
CA ALA A 21 10.83 -12.12 -13.61
C ALA A 21 11.08 -13.50 -12.99
N ARG A 22 10.51 -13.74 -11.81
CA ARG A 22 10.62 -15.03 -11.13
C ARG A 22 9.43 -15.94 -11.42
N ALA A 23 9.70 -17.25 -11.41
CA ALA A 23 8.64 -18.24 -11.43
C ALA A 23 7.85 -18.19 -10.11
N PRO A 24 6.51 -18.35 -10.14
CA PRO A 24 5.71 -18.47 -8.94
C PRO A 24 6.19 -19.63 -8.06
N TYR A 25 6.14 -19.47 -6.74
CA TYR A 25 6.43 -20.55 -5.81
C TYR A 25 5.41 -21.69 -5.94
N ARG A 26 5.81 -22.89 -5.51
CA ARG A 26 4.86 -24.01 -5.39
C ARG A 26 3.95 -23.74 -4.20
N LEU A 27 2.64 -23.77 -4.44
CA LEU A 27 1.61 -23.59 -3.43
C LEU A 27 0.86 -24.90 -3.21
N ALA A 28 0.50 -25.17 -1.96
CA ALA A 28 -0.39 -26.26 -1.58
C ALA A 28 -1.83 -26.02 -2.09
N PRO A 29 -2.68 -27.06 -2.21
CA PRO A 29 -4.04 -26.90 -2.72
C PRO A 29 -4.89 -25.86 -1.98
N PHE A 30 -4.75 -25.77 -0.65
CA PHE A 30 -5.48 -24.78 0.14
C PHE A 30 -4.97 -23.34 -0.10
N GLU A 31 -3.66 -23.14 -0.24
CA GLU A 31 -3.05 -21.84 -0.56
C GLU A 31 -3.45 -21.37 -1.97
N MET A 32 -3.62 -22.32 -2.90
CA MET A 32 -4.13 -22.03 -4.24
C MET A 32 -5.56 -21.50 -4.21
N LYS A 33 -6.44 -22.08 -3.38
CA LYS A 33 -7.80 -21.60 -3.19
C LYS A 33 -7.81 -20.20 -2.57
N GLU A 34 -7.05 -20.00 -1.50
CA GLU A 34 -6.90 -18.70 -0.84
C GLU A 34 -6.38 -17.63 -1.81
N LEU A 35 -5.41 -17.99 -2.65
CA LEU A 35 -4.87 -17.09 -3.67
C LEU A 35 -5.94 -16.64 -4.66
N ALA A 36 -6.78 -17.56 -5.13
CA ALA A 36 -7.86 -17.22 -6.07
C ALA A 36 -8.87 -16.26 -5.42
N GLU A 37 -9.24 -16.50 -4.17
CA GLU A 37 -10.18 -15.66 -3.41
C GLU A 37 -9.63 -14.24 -3.20
N GLN A 38 -8.38 -14.11 -2.73
CA GLN A 38 -7.76 -12.79 -2.52
C GLN A 38 -7.51 -12.04 -3.84
N LEU A 39 -7.14 -12.73 -4.93
CA LEU A 39 -7.01 -12.10 -6.25
C LEU A 39 -8.34 -11.55 -6.76
N LYS A 40 -9.43 -12.29 -6.56
CA LYS A 40 -10.77 -11.85 -6.93
C LYS A 40 -11.15 -10.60 -6.13
N GLU A 41 -10.99 -10.63 -4.81
CA GLU A 41 -11.28 -9.47 -3.95
C GLU A 41 -10.50 -8.22 -4.37
N LEU A 42 -9.20 -8.36 -4.65
CA LEU A 42 -8.36 -7.25 -5.10
C LEU A 42 -8.78 -6.72 -6.48
N SER A 43 -9.23 -7.61 -7.37
CA SER A 43 -9.70 -7.23 -8.71
C SER A 43 -11.06 -6.52 -8.63
N ASP A 44 -11.98 -7.04 -7.83
CA ASP A 44 -13.31 -6.46 -7.60
C ASP A 44 -13.22 -5.06 -6.95
N LYS A 45 -12.23 -4.85 -6.06
CA LYS A 45 -11.89 -3.54 -5.49
C LYS A 45 -11.15 -2.61 -6.46
N GLY A 46 -10.74 -3.10 -7.63
CA GLY A 46 -9.96 -2.34 -8.61
C GLY A 46 -8.51 -2.08 -8.19
N PHE A 47 -7.99 -2.77 -7.18
CA PHE A 47 -6.61 -2.59 -6.71
C PHE A 47 -5.58 -3.24 -7.63
N ILE A 48 -5.97 -4.27 -8.38
CA ILE A 48 -5.12 -4.94 -9.37
C ILE A 48 -5.82 -5.05 -10.72
N ARG A 49 -5.03 -5.23 -11.79
CA ARG A 49 -5.52 -5.58 -13.14
C ARG A 49 -4.55 -6.51 -13.87
N PRO A 50 -4.98 -7.20 -14.93
CA PRO A 50 -4.08 -7.95 -15.80
C PRO A 50 -2.91 -7.11 -16.31
N SER A 51 -1.74 -7.73 -16.47
CA SER A 51 -0.48 -7.09 -16.81
C SER A 51 0.26 -7.85 -17.91
N SER A 52 0.87 -7.11 -18.83
CA SER A 52 1.82 -7.61 -19.85
C SER A 52 3.27 -7.21 -19.54
N SER A 53 3.56 -6.79 -18.31
CA SER A 53 4.89 -6.29 -17.92
C SER A 53 6.00 -7.34 -18.11
N PRO A 54 7.22 -6.92 -18.47
CA PRO A 54 8.38 -7.82 -18.45
C PRO A 54 8.83 -8.17 -17.03
N TRP A 55 8.40 -7.41 -16.01
CA TRP A 55 8.65 -7.68 -14.59
C TRP A 55 7.67 -8.73 -14.04
N GLY A 56 8.07 -9.45 -12.99
CA GLY A 56 7.18 -10.41 -12.33
C GLY A 56 7.73 -10.90 -11.00
N ALA A 57 7.27 -10.30 -9.90
CA ALA A 57 7.52 -10.80 -8.55
C ALA A 57 6.66 -12.03 -8.24
N SER A 58 7.14 -12.91 -7.34
CA SER A 58 6.41 -14.12 -6.94
C SER A 58 5.53 -13.84 -5.71
N VAL A 59 4.38 -14.51 -5.65
CA VAL A 59 3.51 -14.49 -4.45
C VAL A 59 3.98 -15.49 -3.42
N LEU A 60 3.95 -15.10 -2.14
CA LEU A 60 4.16 -15.97 -0.99
C LEU A 60 3.05 -15.75 0.05
N PHE A 61 2.77 -16.77 0.87
CA PHE A 61 1.84 -16.65 1.98
C PHE A 61 2.56 -16.57 3.32
N VAL A 62 2.08 -15.68 4.18
CA VAL A 62 2.52 -15.57 5.57
C VAL A 62 1.36 -15.88 6.50
N LYS A 63 1.57 -16.77 7.46
CA LYS A 63 0.58 -17.09 8.49
C LYS A 63 0.47 -15.93 9.48
N LYS A 64 -0.74 -15.43 9.70
CA LYS A 64 -1.08 -14.44 10.71
C LYS A 64 -1.23 -15.10 12.09
N LYS A 65 -1.23 -14.29 13.14
CA LYS A 65 -1.42 -14.75 14.54
C LYS A 65 -2.78 -15.41 14.76
N ASP A 66 -3.80 -14.98 14.03
CA ASP A 66 -5.17 -15.52 14.03
C ASP A 66 -5.30 -16.86 13.25
N GLY A 67 -4.20 -17.38 12.70
CA GLY A 67 -4.19 -18.62 11.92
C GLY A 67 -4.53 -18.44 10.44
N LEU A 68 -4.98 -17.26 10.01
CA LEU A 68 -5.28 -16.95 8.62
C LEU A 68 -4.00 -16.73 7.80
N PHE A 69 -4.13 -16.80 6.47
CA PHE A 69 -3.02 -16.56 5.56
C PHE A 69 -3.11 -15.16 4.95
N ARG A 70 -1.96 -14.50 4.80
CA ARG A 70 -1.83 -13.22 4.14
C ARG A 70 -1.04 -13.41 2.85
N MET A 71 -1.64 -13.06 1.73
CA MET A 71 -0.92 -12.97 0.46
C MET A 71 0.08 -11.81 0.54
N CYS A 72 1.35 -12.10 0.24
CA CYS A 72 2.42 -11.13 0.14
C CYS A 72 3.11 -11.27 -1.21
N ILE A 73 3.56 -10.14 -1.76
CA ILE A 73 4.36 -10.12 -2.99
C ILE A 73 5.83 -10.01 -2.60
N ASP A 74 6.65 -10.92 -3.12
CA ASP A 74 8.08 -10.96 -2.82
C ASP A 74 8.86 -9.94 -3.66
N TYR A 75 8.86 -8.69 -3.21
CA TYR A 75 9.62 -7.62 -3.85
C TYR A 75 11.10 -7.57 -3.44
N ARG A 76 11.65 -8.57 -2.74
CA ARG A 76 13.04 -8.52 -2.23
C ARG A 76 14.08 -8.21 -3.32
N GLU A 77 13.97 -8.86 -4.47
CA GLU A 77 14.88 -8.61 -5.59
C GLU A 77 14.67 -7.22 -6.22
N LEU A 78 13.42 -6.75 -6.29
CA LEU A 78 13.12 -5.40 -6.78
C LEU A 78 13.67 -4.33 -5.84
N ASN A 79 13.50 -4.53 -4.54
CA ASN A 79 13.96 -3.61 -3.49
C ASN A 79 15.48 -3.45 -3.49
N LYS A 80 16.27 -4.49 -3.79
CA LYS A 80 17.74 -4.39 -3.93
C LYS A 80 18.18 -3.44 -5.05
N LEU A 81 17.32 -3.28 -6.04
CA LEU A 81 17.62 -2.55 -7.25
C LEU A 81 17.12 -1.09 -7.18
N THR A 82 16.44 -0.67 -6.10
CA THR A 82 15.67 0.57 -6.06
C THR A 82 16.43 1.78 -5.47
N LEU A 83 16.35 2.97 -6.10
CA LEU A 83 17.06 4.21 -5.72
C LEU A 83 16.19 5.43 -5.26
N ARG A 84 14.92 5.64 -5.72
CA ARG A 84 13.95 6.76 -5.41
C ARG A 84 12.63 6.77 -6.28
N VAL A 85 11.79 7.85 -6.32
CA VAL A 85 10.31 7.83 -6.65
C VAL A 85 9.66 9.00 -7.55
N ARG A 86 8.84 8.71 -8.64
CA ARG A 86 8.25 9.33 -9.90
C ARG A 86 7.32 8.39 -10.79
N GLU A 87 6.32 8.94 -11.46
CA GLU A 87 5.14 8.38 -12.17
C GLU A 87 5.20 7.11 -13.07
N GLU A 88 6.28 6.79 -13.79
CA GLU A 88 6.26 5.82 -14.93
C GLU A 88 6.31 4.32 -14.56
N ASP A 89 6.31 4.00 -13.26
CA ASP A 89 6.79 2.71 -12.74
C ASP A 89 5.73 1.74 -12.24
N ILE A 90 4.45 2.00 -12.54
CA ILE A 90 3.33 1.09 -12.23
C ILE A 90 3.58 -0.32 -12.80
N LEU A 91 4.25 -0.43 -13.96
CA LEU A 91 4.59 -1.72 -14.59
C LEU A 91 5.55 -2.57 -13.75
N LYS A 92 6.34 -1.96 -12.86
CA LYS A 92 7.32 -2.64 -12.01
C LYS A 92 6.68 -3.31 -10.79
N THR A 93 5.44 -2.95 -10.44
CA THR A 93 4.63 -3.63 -9.42
C THR A 93 3.99 -4.94 -9.91
N ALA A 94 4.38 -5.41 -11.10
CA ALA A 94 3.77 -6.59 -11.67
C ALA A 94 4.20 -7.88 -10.93
N PHE A 95 3.26 -8.77 -10.72
CA PHE A 95 3.46 -10.01 -10.00
C PHE A 95 2.77 -11.18 -10.70
N ARG A 96 3.41 -12.34 -10.65
CA ARG A 96 2.99 -13.56 -11.32
C ARG A 96 2.35 -14.51 -10.33
N THR A 97 1.22 -15.04 -10.74
CA THR A 97 0.50 -16.10 -10.03
C THR A 97 0.27 -17.27 -10.99
N ARG A 98 -0.20 -18.40 -10.46
CA ARG A 98 -0.64 -19.51 -11.33
C ARG A 98 -1.86 -19.18 -12.17
N TYR A 99 -2.60 -18.13 -11.81
CA TYR A 99 -3.84 -17.71 -12.48
C TYR A 99 -3.61 -16.58 -13.48
N GLY A 100 -2.40 -16.02 -13.55
CA GLY A 100 -2.06 -15.01 -14.52
C GLY A 100 -1.04 -13.99 -14.02
N HIS A 101 -0.90 -12.93 -14.80
CA HIS A 101 0.02 -11.85 -14.54
C HIS A 101 -0.74 -10.57 -14.25
N TYR A 102 -0.44 -9.93 -13.12
CA TYR A 102 -1.20 -8.79 -12.59
C TYR A 102 -0.26 -7.65 -12.22
N LYS A 103 -0.79 -6.43 -12.13
CA LYS A 103 -0.08 -5.25 -11.59
C LYS A 103 -1.01 -4.46 -10.67
N PHE A 104 -0.44 -3.80 -9.67
CA PHE A 104 -1.22 -2.96 -8.77
C PHE A 104 -1.55 -1.62 -9.43
N GLN A 105 -2.70 -1.07 -9.05
CA GLN A 105 -3.13 0.30 -9.38
C GLN A 105 -2.95 1.26 -8.20
N VAL A 106 -2.77 0.71 -7.00
CA VAL A 106 -2.48 1.42 -5.75
C VAL A 106 -1.11 1.00 -5.24
N MET A 107 -0.55 1.74 -4.28
CA MET A 107 0.73 1.36 -3.66
C MET A 107 0.64 -0.03 -3.00
N PRO A 108 1.44 -1.03 -3.41
CA PRO A 108 1.44 -2.33 -2.77
C PRO A 108 2.34 -2.37 -1.53
N PHE A 109 2.00 -3.22 -0.57
CA PHE A 109 2.83 -3.48 0.59
C PHE A 109 4.14 -4.20 0.22
N GLY A 110 5.19 -3.98 1.01
CA GLY A 110 6.48 -4.68 0.89
C GLY A 110 7.51 -3.99 -0.01
N LEU A 111 7.19 -2.83 -0.58
CA LEU A 111 8.15 -1.99 -1.30
C LEU A 111 8.86 -1.06 -0.32
N THR A 112 10.20 -0.97 -0.42
CA THR A 112 11.05 -0.25 0.54
C THR A 112 10.67 1.23 0.71
N ASN A 113 10.18 1.89 -0.34
CA ASN A 113 9.86 3.33 -0.30
C ASN A 113 8.38 3.63 0.04
N ALA A 114 7.54 2.60 0.21
CA ALA A 114 6.10 2.78 0.40
C ALA A 114 5.78 3.67 1.61
N THR A 115 6.43 3.40 2.74
CA THR A 115 6.25 4.16 3.99
C THR A 115 6.65 5.62 3.85
N ALA A 116 7.78 5.91 3.20
CA ALA A 116 8.26 7.29 3.03
C ALA A 116 7.31 8.12 2.16
N VAL A 117 6.76 7.51 1.10
CA VAL A 117 5.81 8.17 0.20
C VAL A 117 4.46 8.39 0.90
N PHE A 118 4.00 7.41 1.67
CA PHE A 118 2.79 7.59 2.47
C PHE A 118 2.96 8.69 3.53
N MET A 119 4.11 8.74 4.21
CA MET A 119 4.43 9.81 5.16
C MET A 119 4.47 11.19 4.50
N ASP A 120 5.05 11.34 3.30
CA ASP A 120 5.04 12.62 2.57
C ASP A 120 3.61 13.05 2.19
N LEU A 121 2.78 12.10 1.72
CA LEU A 121 1.36 12.37 1.44
C LEU A 121 0.64 12.88 2.69
N MET A 122 0.75 12.12 3.78
CA MET A 122 0.13 12.48 5.05
C MET A 122 0.64 13.84 5.53
N ASN A 123 1.94 14.08 5.48
CA ASN A 123 2.52 15.36 5.89
C ASN A 123 1.98 16.56 5.08
N ARG A 124 1.74 16.40 3.78
CA ARG A 124 1.17 17.46 2.93
C ARG A 124 -0.31 17.71 3.20
N VAL A 125 -1.10 16.64 3.30
CA VAL A 125 -2.55 16.71 3.56
C VAL A 125 -2.82 17.32 4.93
N CYS A 126 -2.09 16.84 5.92
CA CYS A 126 -2.28 17.18 7.32
C CYS A 126 -1.52 18.43 7.78
N LYS A 127 -0.73 19.04 6.89
CA LYS A 127 0.06 20.27 7.13
C LYS A 127 -0.68 21.37 7.91
N PRO A 128 -1.98 21.63 7.71
CA PRO A 128 -2.68 22.67 8.47
C PRO A 128 -2.75 22.41 9.99
N TYR A 129 -2.70 21.15 10.41
CA TYR A 129 -2.93 20.69 11.79
C TYR A 129 -1.69 20.04 12.44
N LEU A 130 -0.69 19.66 11.65
CA LEU A 130 0.58 19.12 12.14
C LEU A 130 1.24 20.04 13.16
N ASP A 131 1.78 19.43 14.21
CA ASP A 131 2.46 20.08 15.34
C ASP A 131 1.61 21.08 16.14
N LYS A 132 0.32 21.23 15.82
CA LYS A 132 -0.63 22.04 16.59
C LYS A 132 -1.38 21.17 17.60
N PHE A 133 -2.09 20.17 17.10
CA PHE A 133 -2.88 19.22 17.89
C PHE A 133 -2.84 17.80 17.32
N MET A 134 -1.90 17.56 16.39
CA MET A 134 -1.79 16.31 15.68
C MET A 134 -0.34 15.97 15.34
N ILE A 135 0.03 14.72 15.56
CA ILE A 135 1.31 14.12 15.18
C ILE A 135 1.02 12.93 14.27
N ILE A 136 1.85 12.73 13.26
CA ILE A 136 1.74 11.61 12.32
C ILE A 136 2.99 10.76 12.42
N PHE A 137 2.80 9.45 12.56
CA PHE A 137 3.87 8.48 12.54
C PHE A 137 3.50 7.30 11.64
N ILE A 138 4.14 7.23 10.47
CA ILE A 138 3.90 6.18 9.46
C ILE A 138 2.41 6.11 9.09
N ASP A 139 1.68 5.15 9.66
CA ASP A 139 0.28 4.86 9.36
C ASP A 139 -0.66 5.38 10.48
N ASP A 140 -0.11 5.88 11.58
CA ASP A 140 -0.86 6.28 12.78
C ASP A 140 -0.93 7.81 12.90
N ILE A 141 -2.12 8.30 13.25
CA ILE A 141 -2.40 9.72 13.51
C ILE A 141 -2.73 9.84 14.99
N LEU A 142 -1.90 10.57 15.73
CA LEU A 142 -2.15 10.92 17.13
C LEU A 142 -2.77 12.31 17.19
N ILE A 143 -3.93 12.42 17.82
CA ILE A 143 -4.65 13.68 18.04
C ILE A 143 -4.59 13.97 19.54
N TYR A 144 -4.21 15.19 19.93
CA TYR A 144 -4.12 15.57 21.33
C TYR A 144 -4.78 16.93 21.56
N SER A 145 -5.46 17.06 22.71
CA SER A 145 -6.18 18.27 23.13
C SER A 145 -6.05 18.45 24.63
N LYS A 146 -6.38 19.64 25.15
CA LYS A 146 -6.31 19.93 26.59
C LYS A 146 -7.54 19.43 27.35
N ASP A 147 -8.70 19.44 26.69
CA ASP A 147 -9.97 18.97 27.23
C ASP A 147 -10.80 18.22 26.19
N GLU A 148 -11.84 17.54 26.65
CA GLU A 148 -12.71 16.67 25.85
C GLU A 148 -13.47 17.45 24.77
N LYS A 149 -13.88 18.68 25.06
CA LYS A 149 -14.63 19.51 24.12
C LYS A 149 -13.74 19.95 22.96
N GLU A 150 -12.53 20.41 23.25
CA GLU A 150 -11.51 20.71 22.25
C GLU A 150 -11.13 19.45 21.46
N HIS A 151 -11.11 18.28 22.10
CA HIS A 151 -10.85 17.01 21.43
C HIS A 151 -11.92 16.63 20.39
N GLU A 152 -13.20 16.82 20.72
CA GLU A 152 -14.29 16.58 19.78
C GLU A 152 -14.18 17.48 18.53
N GLU A 153 -13.83 18.76 18.73
CA GLU A 153 -13.62 19.72 17.63
C GLU A 153 -12.43 19.34 16.74
N HIS A 154 -11.29 18.99 17.35
CA HIS A 154 -10.10 18.53 16.63
C HIS A 154 -10.35 17.23 15.86
N LEU A 155 -11.04 16.27 16.47
CA LEU A 155 -11.37 15.00 15.85
C LEU A 155 -12.26 15.21 14.62
N LYS A 156 -13.29 16.04 14.75
CA LYS A 156 -14.20 16.37 13.65
C LYS A 156 -13.46 17.02 12.49
N ALA A 157 -12.58 17.98 12.76
CA ALA A 157 -11.77 18.65 11.74
C ALA A 157 -10.87 17.68 10.97
N ILE A 158 -10.26 16.71 11.66
CA ILE A 158 -9.39 15.70 11.04
C ILE A 158 -10.22 14.69 10.23
N LEU A 159 -11.33 14.19 10.76
CA LEU A 159 -12.20 13.27 10.02
C LEU A 159 -12.79 13.91 8.75
N GLU A 160 -13.15 15.20 8.81
CA GLU A 160 -13.59 15.97 7.63
C GLU A 160 -12.47 16.14 6.60
N LEU A 161 -11.23 16.44 7.04
CA LEU A 161 -10.07 16.51 6.16
C LEU A 161 -9.79 15.16 5.48
N LEU A 162 -9.75 14.06 6.24
CA LEU A 162 -9.52 12.72 5.71
C LEU A 162 -10.60 12.34 4.67
N LYS A 163 -11.87 12.64 4.97
CA LYS A 163 -12.98 12.41 4.04
C LYS A 163 -12.83 13.21 2.75
N LYS A 164 -12.42 14.47 2.83
CA LYS A 164 -12.21 15.34 1.66
C LYS A 164 -11.10 14.81 0.74
N GLU A 165 -10.02 14.28 1.33
CA GLU A 165 -8.87 13.73 0.60
C GLU A 165 -9.02 12.24 0.28
N GLU A 166 -10.21 11.66 0.48
CA GLU A 166 -10.54 10.24 0.24
C GLU A 166 -9.55 9.28 0.94
N LEU A 167 -9.14 9.65 2.15
CA LEU A 167 -8.37 8.84 3.08
C LEU A 167 -9.31 8.20 4.11
N TYR A 168 -9.14 6.91 4.35
CA TYR A 168 -10.04 6.13 5.19
C TYR A 168 -9.29 5.52 6.37
N ALA A 169 -9.73 5.86 7.58
CA ALA A 169 -9.27 5.20 8.80
C ALA A 169 -10.01 3.87 8.99
N LYS A 170 -9.29 2.84 9.46
CA LYS A 170 -9.90 1.58 9.82
C LYS A 170 -10.39 1.64 11.28
N PHE A 171 -11.66 1.99 11.47
CA PHE A 171 -12.30 2.14 12.79
C PHE A 171 -12.02 0.99 13.77
N SER A 172 -11.95 -0.27 13.31
CA SER A 172 -11.65 -1.42 14.16
C SER A 172 -10.22 -1.42 14.76
N LYS A 173 -9.38 -0.45 14.39
CA LYS A 173 -8.01 -0.28 14.86
C LYS A 173 -7.79 1.12 15.48
N CYS A 174 -8.82 1.93 15.58
CA CYS A 174 -8.74 3.26 16.16
C CYS A 174 -9.07 3.19 17.66
N GLU A 175 -8.36 4.00 18.45
CA GLU A 175 -8.68 4.29 19.83
C GLU A 175 -9.10 5.76 19.89
N PHE A 176 -10.26 6.02 20.49
CA PHE A 176 -10.86 7.36 20.63
C PHE A 176 -10.97 7.68 22.13
#